data_AF-A0A970Y0Z3-F1
#
_entry.id   AF-A0A970Y0Z3-F1
#
_cell.length_a   1.000
_cell.length_b   1.000
_cell.length_c   1.000
_cell.angle_alpha   90.00
_cell.angle_beta   90.00
_cell.angle_gamma   90.00
#
_symmetry.space_group_name_H-M   'P 1'
#
loop_
_entity.id
_entity.type
_entity.pdbx_description
1 polymer ?
#
loop_
_entity_poly.entity_id
_entity_poly.type
_entity_poly.pdbx_seq_one_letter_code
_entity_poly.pdbx_strand_id
1 'polypeptide(L)' 'MRLGFIGLGQMGKHCASNLLKNQGQLFVSDANPEALTFLVEQGAQSASSPAEL' A
#
# COMPACT_ATOMS: atom_id res chain seq x y z
N MET A 1 3.12 -11.79 9.55
CA MET A 1 1.70 -11.46 9.29
C MET A 1 1.67 -10.66 8.00
N ARG A 2 0.80 -10.98 7.04
CA ARG A 2 0.67 -10.21 5.79
C ARG A 2 -0.47 -9.20 5.96
N LEU A 3 -0.19 -7.93 5.72
CA LEU A 3 -1.17 -6.85 5.84
C LEU A 3 -1.41 -6.25 4.46
N GLY A 4 -2.65 -6.35 3.99
CA GLY A 4 -3.12 -5.75 2.74
C GLY A 4 -3.87 -4.44 3.00
N PHE A 5 -3.63 -3.43 2.18
CA PHE A 5 -4.32 -2.14 2.25
C PHE A 5 -4.81 -1.74 0.85
N ILE A 6 -6.12 -1.58 0.72
CA ILE A 6 -6.79 -1.22 -0.55
C ILE A 6 -7.35 0.19 -0.41
N GLY A 7 -7.10 1.05 -1.40
CA GLY A 7 -7.59 2.43 -1.39
C GLY A 7 -6.53 3.42 -0.92
N LEU A 8 -5.67 3.84 -1.83
CA LEU A 8 -4.54 4.73 -1.66
C LEU A 8 -4.84 6.18 -2.06
N GLY A 9 -6.09 6.62 -1.89
CA GLY A 9 -6.47 8.01 -2.08
C GLY A 9 -5.73 8.96 -1.13
N GLN A 10 -6.14 10.22 -1.12
CA GLN A 10 -5.44 11.29 -0.39
C GLN A 10 -5.24 11.00 1.12
N MET A 11 -6.23 10.38 1.76
CA MET A 11 -6.11 9.90 3.15
C MET A 11 -5.41 8.54 3.25
N GLY A 12 -5.75 7.61 2.35
CA GLY A 12 -5.23 6.25 2.34
C GLY A 12 -3.71 6.19 2.25
N LYS A 13 -3.09 7.05 1.42
CA LYS A 13 -1.63 7.10 1.28
C LYS A 13 -0.90 7.39 2.59
N HIS A 14 -1.45 8.28 3.42
CA HIS A 14 -0.83 8.66 4.69
C HIS A 14 -1.01 7.55 5.74
N CYS A 15 -2.16 6.90 5.73
CA CYS A 15 -2.44 5.77 6.60
C CYS A 15 -1.53 4.57 6.26
N ALA A 16 -1.43 4.22 4.98
CA ALA A 16 -0.56 3.17 4.48
C ALA A 16 0.93 3.45 4.76
N SER A 17 1.41 4.68 4.57
CA SER A 17 2.79 5.05 4.92
C SER A 17 3.07 4.88 6.42
N ASN A 18 2.13 5.26 7.29
CA ASN A 18 2.28 5.05 8.73
C ASN A 18 2.24 3.57 9.14
N LEU A 19 1.40 2.77 8.48
CA LEU A 19 1.35 1.32 8.67
C LEU A 19 2.66 0.65 8.25
N LEU A 20 3.20 1.02 7.09
CA LEU A 20 4.46 0.50 6.57
C LEU A 20 5.62 0.78 7.54
N LYS A 21 5.69 2.01 8.08
CA LYS A 21 6.71 2.39 9.06
C LYS A 21 6.67 1.56 10.35
N ASN A 22 5.48 1.16 10.81
CA ASN A 22 5.32 0.43 12.09
C ASN A 22 5.34 -1.09 11.92
N GLN A 23 4.85 -1.63 10.80
CA GLN A 23 4.68 -3.08 10.61
C GLN A 23 5.71 -3.70 9.63
N GLY A 24 6.47 -2.89 8.91
CA GLY A 24 7.60 -3.34 8.07
C GLY A 24 7.24 -4.04 6.77
N GLN A 25 6.12 -4.75 6.69
CA GLN A 25 5.59 -5.35 5.45
C GLN A 25 4.13 -4.95 5.23
N LEU A 26 3.90 -4.17 4.17
CA LEU A 26 2.58 -3.76 3.74
C LEU A 26 2.41 -4.06 2.25
N PHE A 27 1.34 -4.79 1.93
CA PHE A 27 0.90 -4.97 0.55
C PHE A 27 -0.17 -3.95 0.24
N VAL A 28 -0.09 -3.33 -0.93
CA VAL A 28 -0.99 -2.25 -1.32
C VAL A 28 -1.56 -2.49 -2.70
N SER A 29 -2.85 -2.20 -2.86
CA SER A 29 -3.55 -2.29 -4.14
C SER A 29 -4.45 -1.08 -4.33
N ASP A 30 -4.38 -0.44 -5.50
CA ASP A 30 -5.23 0.66 -5.88
C ASP A 30 -5.41 0.71 -7.39
N ALA A 31 -6.49 1.32 -7.87
CA ALA A 31 -6.71 1.54 -9.29
C ALA A 31 -5.79 2.63 -9.85
N ASN A 32 -5.29 3.54 -9.00
CA ASN A 32 -4.37 4.61 -9.38
C ASN A 32 -2.90 4.17 -9.26
N PRO A 33 -2.18 4.03 -10.39
CA PRO A 33 -0.77 3.63 -10.39
C PRO A 33 0.18 4.65 -9.73
N GLU A 34 -0.17 5.95 -9.71
CA GLU A 34 0.65 6.96 -9.02
C GLU A 34 0.66 6.72 -7.50
N ALA A 35 -0.50 6.36 -6.95
CA ALA A 35 -0.64 6.11 -5.53
C ALA A 35 0.14 4.85 -5.10
N LEU A 36 0.16 3.81 -5.95
CA LEU A 36 0.98 2.62 -5.75
C LEU A 36 2.47 2.97 -5.77
N THR A 37 2.92 3.71 -6.79
CA THR A 37 4.33 4.10 -6.94
C THR A 37 4.85 4.80 -5.69
N PHE A 38 4.08 5.76 -5.15
CA PHE A 38 4.45 6.50 -3.93
C PHE A 38 4.72 5.59 -2.71
N LEU A 39 3.98 4.50 -2.55
CA LEU A 39 4.16 3.58 -1.41
C LEU A 39 5.21 2.50 -1.69
N VAL A 40 5.31 2.05 -2.94
CA VAL A 40 6.35 1.11 -3.36
C VAL A 40 7.74 1.74 -3.18
N GLU A 41 7.90 3.01 -3.53
CA GLU A 41 9.14 3.78 -3.27
C GLU A 41 9.48 3.88 -1.78
N GLN A 42 8.49 3.79 -0.90
CA GLN A 42 8.70 3.76 0.56
C GLN A 42 8.95 2.35 1.11
N GLY A 43 8.87 1.31 0.28
CA GLY A 43 9.11 -0.09 0.64
C GLY A 43 7.85 -0.96 0.77
N ALA A 44 6.68 -0.48 0.35
CA ALA A 44 5.49 -1.33 0.25
C ALA A 44 5.59 -2.28 -0.95
N GLN A 45 4.85 -3.38 -0.91
CA GLN A 45 4.72 -4.30 -2.04
C GLN A 45 3.40 -4.02 -2.77
N SER A 46 3.47 -3.76 -4.07
CA SER A 46 2.25 -3.62 -4.88
C SER A 46 1.64 -4.99 -5.17
N ALA A 47 0.32 -5.07 -5.08
CA ALA A 47 -0.47 -6.22 -5.52
C ALA A 47 -1.36 -5.81 -6.69
N SER A 48 -1.38 -6.62 -7.73
CA SER A 48 -2.08 -6.35 -9.00
C SER A 48 -3.59 -6.42 -8.83
N SER A 49 -4.05 -7.13 -7.80
CA SER A 49 -5.47 -7.24 -7.45
C SER A 49 -5.66 -7.45 -5.95
N PRO A 50 -6.84 -7.12 -5.40
CA PRO A 50 -7.20 -7.47 -4.03
C PRO A 50 -7.08 -8.96 -3.70
N ALA A 51 -7.15 -9.83 -4.70
CA ALA A 51 -7.01 -11.28 -4.53
C ALA A 51 -5.55 -11.73 -4.29
N GLU A 52 -4.57 -10.85 -4.56
CA GLU A 52 -3.13 -11.11 -4.35
C GLU A 52 -2.61 -10.56 -3.01
N LEU A 53 -3.47 -9.94 -2.17
CA LEU A 53 -3.12 -9.34 -0.88
C LEU A 53 -3.08 -10.33 0.29
#